data_AF-A0A3C1PT30-F1
#
_entry.id   AF-A0A3C1PT30-F1
#
_cell.length_a   1.000
_cell.length_b   1.000
_cell.length_c   1.000
_cell.angle_alpha   90.00
_cell.angle_beta   90.00
_cell.angle_gamma   90.00
#
_symmetry.space_group_name_H-M   'P 1'
#
loop_
_entity.id
_entity.type
_entity.pdbx_description
1 polymer ?
#
loop_
_entity_poly.entity_id
_entity_poly.type
_entity_poly.pdbx_seq_one_letter_code
_entity_poly.pdbx_strand_id
1 'polypeptide(L)'
;VLFPCFIDGCGVFVGDVHYAQGDGEVSGTAIEMGSVTTLRVRKIHKGKGATMEMPATLGNDQIIDMEPTRYYQTVGIPVKGKGEIPPTHQYLSGAPIANLENLNEDLTIAARHALLQMIDYIVEEHGLTKEQAYVLSSIAVDLRVGQVVDVPNYVVTAVLNLDVFDKYRHY
;
A
#
# COMPACT_ATOMS: atom_id res chain seq x y z
N VAL A 1 5.86 12.79 -13.41
CA VAL A 1 4.42 12.89 -13.14
C VAL A 1 3.80 13.93 -14.07
N LEU A 2 2.63 13.61 -14.62
CA LEU A 2 1.75 14.48 -15.38
C LEU A 2 0.56 14.83 -14.50
N PHE A 3 0.23 16.11 -14.39
CA PHE A 3 -0.92 16.59 -13.64
C PHE A 3 -1.94 17.24 -14.57
N PRO A 4 -3.25 16.93 -14.45
CA PRO A 4 -4.28 17.74 -15.07
C PRO A 4 -4.33 19.12 -14.41
N CYS A 5 -4.57 20.16 -15.22
CA CYS A 5 -4.64 21.54 -14.77
C CYS A 5 -6.09 22.01 -14.84
N PHE A 6 -6.69 22.26 -13.68
CA PHE A 6 -8.11 22.60 -13.55
C PHE A 6 -8.37 24.10 -13.35
N ILE A 7 -7.32 24.88 -13.06
CA ILE A 7 -7.39 26.32 -12.81
C ILE A 7 -6.29 27.05 -13.57
N ASP A 8 -6.49 28.34 -13.81
CA ASP A 8 -5.45 29.19 -14.38
C ASP A 8 -4.19 29.20 -13.50
N GLY A 9 -3.03 29.02 -14.12
CA GLY A 9 -1.75 28.89 -13.41
C GLY A 9 -1.50 27.52 -12.75
N CYS A 10 -2.47 26.60 -12.80
CA CYS A 10 -2.43 25.21 -12.30
C CYS A 10 -2.19 24.99 -10.81
N GLY A 11 -1.57 25.93 -10.08
CA GLY A 11 -1.37 25.83 -8.63
C GLY A 11 -0.55 24.62 -8.21
N VAL A 12 0.65 24.43 -8.76
CA VAL A 12 1.50 23.29 -8.42
C VAL A 12 2.12 23.49 -7.03
N PHE A 13 1.85 22.55 -6.11
CA PHE A 13 2.43 22.48 -4.77
C PHE A 13 2.94 21.07 -4.49
N VAL A 14 3.89 20.95 -3.55
CA VAL A 14 4.41 19.66 -3.08
C VAL A 14 4.69 19.74 -1.58
N GLY A 15 4.42 18.64 -0.89
CA GLY A 15 4.61 18.44 0.55
C GLY A 15 4.54 16.95 0.84
N ASP A 16 4.32 16.60 2.12
CA ASP A 16 4.12 15.21 2.55
C ASP A 16 5.24 14.28 2.07
N VAL A 17 6.48 14.67 2.41
CA VAL A 17 7.67 13.99 1.92
C VAL A 17 7.99 12.83 2.84
N HIS A 18 8.00 11.64 2.25
CA HIS A 18 8.33 10.40 2.94
C HIS A 18 9.77 9.99 2.63
N TYR A 19 10.52 9.63 3.66
CA TYR A 19 11.83 9.00 3.48
C TYR A 19 11.67 7.55 2.98
N ALA A 20 10.70 6.83 3.54
CA ALA A 20 10.32 5.47 3.13
C ALA A 20 8.85 5.21 3.51
N GLN A 21 8.16 4.46 2.65
CA GLN A 21 6.77 4.04 2.80
C GLN A 21 6.61 2.69 2.08
N GLY A 22 5.89 1.76 2.69
CA GLY A 22 5.37 0.55 2.04
C GLY A 22 3.94 0.76 1.53
N ASP A 23 3.51 -0.04 0.56
CA ASP A 23 2.17 0.14 -0.02
C ASP A 23 1.05 0.04 1.03
N GLY A 24 0.14 1.02 0.97
CA GLY A 24 -1.05 1.11 1.82
C GLY A 24 -0.88 1.97 3.06
N GLU A 25 0.35 2.37 3.42
CA GLU A 25 0.62 3.24 4.58
C GLU A 25 -0.13 2.75 5.83
N VAL A 26 0.02 1.46 6.12
CA VAL A 26 -0.96 0.73 6.95
C VAL A 26 -1.02 1.24 8.40
N SER A 27 0.06 1.82 8.94
CA SER A 27 0.03 2.46 10.26
C SER A 27 -0.51 3.89 10.24
N GLY A 28 -0.95 4.39 9.08
CA GLY A 28 -1.50 5.73 8.84
C GLY A 28 -0.46 6.84 8.67
N THR A 29 0.84 6.50 8.71
CA THR A 29 1.97 7.41 8.45
C THR A 29 3.14 6.61 7.85
N ALA A 30 4.03 7.33 7.16
CA ALA A 30 5.31 6.83 6.67
C ALA A 30 6.47 7.23 7.62
N ILE A 31 7.73 7.12 7.14
CA ILE A 31 8.83 7.88 7.76
C ILE A 31 8.74 9.33 7.27
N GLU A 32 8.01 10.15 8.03
CA GLU A 32 7.79 11.56 7.74
C GLU A 32 9.05 12.42 7.88
N MET A 33 9.30 13.31 6.92
CA MET A 33 10.45 14.21 6.98
C MET A 33 10.22 15.59 6.37
N GLY A 34 10.93 16.59 6.91
CA GLY A 34 11.10 17.88 6.25
C GLY A 34 12.06 17.76 5.07
N SER A 35 11.80 18.50 3.99
CA SER A 35 12.61 18.44 2.76
C SER A 35 12.70 19.78 2.04
N VAL A 36 13.78 19.97 1.28
CA VAL A 36 13.91 21.02 0.27
C VAL A 36 13.70 20.39 -1.10
N THR A 37 12.46 20.46 -1.60
CA THR A 37 12.07 19.84 -2.86
C THR A 37 12.19 20.82 -4.03
N THR A 38 13.06 20.53 -5.00
CA THR A 38 13.16 21.31 -6.25
C THR A 38 12.31 20.67 -7.34
N LEU A 39 11.28 21.39 -7.78
CA LEU A 39 10.44 20.98 -8.91
C LEU A 39 10.80 21.73 -10.18
N ARG A 40 10.65 21.07 -11.33
CA ARG A 40 10.76 21.70 -12.65
C ARG A 40 9.61 21.27 -13.55
N VAL A 41 8.77 22.24 -13.92
CA VAL A 41 7.77 22.03 -14.98
C VAL A 41 8.49 22.05 -16.32
N ARG A 42 8.54 20.90 -16.99
CA ARG A 42 9.24 20.76 -18.28
C ARG A 42 8.38 21.18 -19.47
N LYS A 43 7.08 20.87 -19.42
CA LYS A 43 6.17 21.07 -20.56
C LYS A 43 4.75 21.30 -20.08
N ILE A 44 4.06 22.23 -20.73
CA ILE A 44 2.62 22.44 -20.58
C ILE A 44 1.96 21.89 -21.85
N HIS A 45 1.12 20.88 -21.69
CA HIS A 45 0.37 20.28 -22.78
C HIS A 45 -1.01 20.97 -22.88
N LYS A 46 -1.12 22.01 -23.71
CA LYS A 46 -2.38 22.76 -23.88
C LYS A 46 -3.52 21.82 -24.29
N GLY A 47 -4.66 21.90 -23.60
CA GLY A 47 -5.87 21.12 -23.87
C GLY A 47 -5.86 19.66 -23.40
N LYS A 48 -4.71 19.09 -23.00
CA LYS A 48 -4.62 17.67 -22.57
C LYS A 48 -5.35 17.37 -21.25
N GLY A 49 -5.56 18.38 -20.40
CA GLY A 49 -6.31 18.23 -19.15
C GLY A 49 -7.78 17.85 -19.38
N ALA A 50 -8.35 18.13 -20.56
CA ALA A 50 -9.75 17.80 -20.86
C ALA A 50 -10.02 16.29 -20.97
N THR A 51 -8.97 15.46 -21.09
CA THR A 51 -9.09 14.00 -21.24
C THR A 51 -8.29 13.25 -20.16
N MET A 52 -7.93 13.91 -19.07
CA MET A 52 -7.09 13.34 -18.02
C MET A 52 -7.70 13.70 -16.66
N GLU A 53 -8.25 12.70 -15.98
CA GLU A 53 -8.95 12.91 -14.70
C GLU A 53 -8.00 12.81 -13.50
N MET A 54 -7.07 11.85 -13.53
CA MET A 54 -6.10 11.60 -12.46
C MET A 54 -4.67 11.83 -12.94
N PRO A 55 -3.72 12.18 -12.03
CA PRO A 55 -2.30 12.21 -12.35
C PRO A 55 -1.80 10.89 -12.94
N ALA A 56 -0.80 10.98 -13.79
CA ALA A 56 -0.15 9.81 -14.38
C ALA A 56 1.36 9.93 -14.29
N THR A 57 2.05 8.80 -14.12
CA THR A 57 3.51 8.76 -14.17
C THR A 57 3.96 8.20 -15.50
N LEU A 58 4.88 8.91 -16.15
CA LEU A 58 5.61 8.42 -17.32
C LEU A 58 7.05 8.19 -16.87
N GLY A 59 7.50 6.95 -16.96
CA GLY A 59 8.85 6.51 -16.64
C GLY A 59 9.31 5.44 -17.62
N ASN A 60 10.52 4.95 -17.39
CA ASN A 60 11.14 3.83 -18.09
C ASN A 60 11.21 2.62 -17.13
N ASP A 61 12.38 2.02 -16.98
CA ASP A 61 12.71 0.87 -16.15
C ASP A 61 12.77 1.16 -14.65
N GLN A 62 12.56 2.40 -14.20
CA GLN A 62 12.70 2.76 -12.78
C GLN A 62 11.73 2.02 -11.85
N ILE A 63 10.59 1.53 -12.36
CA ILE A 63 9.64 0.73 -11.57
C ILE A 63 10.18 -0.69 -11.33
N ILE A 64 10.95 -1.24 -12.26
CA ILE A 64 11.48 -2.62 -12.18
C ILE A 64 12.58 -2.73 -11.11
N ASP A 65 13.36 -1.67 -10.92
CA ASP A 65 14.49 -1.65 -9.97
C ASP A 65 14.05 -1.53 -8.49
N MET A 66 12.76 -1.29 -8.25
CA MET A 66 12.20 -1.16 -6.88
C MET A 66 11.81 -2.51 -6.27
N GLU A 67 11.73 -3.57 -7.08
CA GLU A 67 11.31 -4.88 -6.62
C GLU A 67 12.38 -5.57 -5.77
N PRO A 68 12.04 -6.11 -4.58
CA PRO A 68 13.02 -6.77 -3.74
C PRO A 68 13.55 -8.04 -4.41
N THR A 69 14.87 -8.19 -4.47
CA THR A 69 15.51 -9.42 -4.96
C THR A 69 15.41 -10.57 -3.96
N ARG A 70 15.25 -10.26 -2.67
CA ARG A 70 15.08 -11.21 -1.57
C ARG A 70 13.88 -10.79 -0.72
N TYR A 71 12.83 -11.61 -0.72
CA TYR A 71 11.57 -11.26 -0.06
C TYR A 71 10.91 -12.45 0.62
N TYR A 72 10.06 -12.13 1.60
CA TYR A 72 9.04 -13.03 2.13
C TYR A 72 7.68 -12.50 1.71
N GLN A 73 6.77 -13.40 1.32
CA GLN A 73 5.45 -13.02 0.83
C GLN A 73 4.35 -13.79 1.56
N THR A 74 3.35 -13.07 2.06
CA THR A 74 2.09 -13.64 2.54
C THR A 74 0.97 -13.39 1.55
N VAL A 75 -0.08 -14.21 1.61
CA VAL A 75 -1.22 -14.17 0.69
C VAL A 75 -2.50 -14.02 1.50
N GLY A 76 -3.29 -13.02 1.16
CA GLY A 76 -4.58 -12.74 1.78
C GLY A 76 -5.73 -12.93 0.80
N ILE A 77 -6.76 -13.60 1.28
CA ILE A 77 -8.11 -13.67 0.71
C ILE A 77 -9.09 -13.00 1.69
N PRO A 78 -10.31 -12.61 1.27
CA PRO A 78 -11.23 -11.80 2.07
C PRO A 78 -11.91 -12.61 3.19
N VAL A 79 -11.15 -13.18 4.11
CA VAL A 79 -11.66 -13.95 5.25
C VAL A 79 -11.53 -13.16 6.55
N LYS A 80 -12.46 -13.39 7.47
CA LYS A 80 -12.46 -12.77 8.80
C LYS A 80 -12.93 -13.75 9.88
N GLY A 81 -12.64 -13.43 11.14
CA GLY A 81 -13.13 -14.20 12.27
C GLY A 81 -14.66 -14.30 12.30
N LYS A 82 -15.17 -15.43 12.79
CA LYS A 82 -16.60 -15.62 13.03
C LYS A 82 -17.09 -14.57 14.05
N GLY A 83 -18.11 -13.80 13.67
CA GLY A 83 -18.63 -12.71 14.51
C GLY A 83 -17.74 -11.46 14.58
N GLU A 84 -16.55 -11.47 13.96
CA GLU A 84 -15.72 -10.26 13.84
C GLU A 84 -16.44 -9.27 12.91
N ILE A 85 -16.56 -8.02 13.34
CA ILE A 85 -17.01 -6.91 12.50
C ILE A 85 -15.79 -6.01 12.30
N PRO A 86 -15.17 -6.01 11.09
CA PRO A 86 -13.99 -5.20 10.83
C PRO A 86 -14.27 -3.71 11.14
N PRO A 87 -13.32 -2.97 11.74
CA PRO A 87 -13.53 -1.56 12.10
C PRO A 87 -13.98 -0.68 10.92
N THR A 88 -13.48 -0.96 9.72
CA THR A 88 -13.89 -0.27 8.47
C THR A 88 -15.37 -0.43 8.15
N HIS A 89 -16.00 -1.49 8.63
CA HIS A 89 -17.43 -1.78 8.45
C HIS A 89 -18.30 -1.25 9.59
N GLN A 90 -17.69 -0.72 10.67
CA GLN A 90 -18.42 -0.07 11.77
C GLN A 90 -18.68 1.41 11.45
N TYR A 91 -17.90 2.01 10.55
CA TYR A 91 -18.04 3.40 10.14
C TYR A 91 -19.13 3.53 9.04
N LEU A 92 -20.07 4.47 9.21
CA LEU A 92 -21.15 4.84 8.28
C LEU A 92 -22.41 3.95 8.21
N SER A 93 -22.78 3.22 9.26
CA SER A 93 -24.09 2.51 9.31
C SER A 93 -24.30 1.53 8.13
N GLY A 94 -23.21 1.00 7.57
CA GLY A 94 -23.27 -0.02 6.52
C GLY A 94 -24.14 -1.19 6.98
N ALA A 95 -24.92 -1.78 6.07
CA ALA A 95 -25.80 -2.89 6.40
C ALA A 95 -25.00 -4.00 7.13
N PRO A 96 -25.47 -4.50 8.30
CA PRO A 96 -24.78 -5.56 9.02
C PRO A 96 -24.63 -6.78 8.13
N ILE A 97 -23.40 -7.21 7.88
CA ILE A 97 -23.14 -8.42 7.11
C ILE A 97 -23.50 -9.61 8.01
N ALA A 98 -24.65 -10.24 7.73
CA ALA A 98 -25.07 -11.44 8.44
C ALA A 98 -24.12 -12.60 8.10
N ASN A 99 -23.41 -13.10 9.11
CA ASN A 99 -22.69 -14.38 9.16
C ASN A 99 -22.00 -14.85 7.87
N LEU A 100 -21.00 -14.11 7.38
CA LEU A 100 -20.05 -14.67 6.42
C LEU A 100 -18.60 -14.58 6.95
N GLU A 101 -17.94 -15.73 6.96
CA GLU A 101 -16.51 -15.94 7.30
C GLU A 101 -15.58 -15.62 6.10
N ASN A 102 -16.19 -15.41 4.92
CA ASN A 102 -15.56 -14.98 3.68
C ASN A 102 -16.43 -13.87 3.04
N LEU A 103 -15.85 -12.70 2.82
CA LEU A 103 -16.48 -11.52 2.27
C LEU A 103 -16.30 -11.50 0.76
N ASN A 104 -17.39 -11.27 0.03
CA ASN A 104 -17.39 -11.28 -1.41
C ASN A 104 -16.61 -10.07 -1.95
N GLU A 105 -15.55 -10.33 -2.73
CA GLU A 105 -14.82 -9.32 -3.51
C GLU A 105 -14.22 -8.18 -2.66
N ASP A 106 -13.92 -8.43 -1.38
CA ASP A 106 -13.43 -7.40 -0.46
C ASP A 106 -11.89 -7.29 -0.45
N LEU A 107 -11.36 -6.33 -1.21
CA LEU A 107 -9.93 -6.08 -1.29
C LEU A 107 -9.32 -5.63 0.05
N THR A 108 -10.09 -4.91 0.88
CA THR A 108 -9.62 -4.39 2.17
C THR A 108 -9.36 -5.54 3.14
N ILE A 109 -10.25 -6.54 3.14
CA ILE A 109 -10.14 -7.69 4.03
C ILE A 109 -9.08 -8.67 3.52
N ALA A 110 -8.95 -8.84 2.20
CA ALA A 110 -7.82 -9.56 1.62
C ALA A 110 -6.47 -8.93 2.02
N ALA A 111 -6.34 -7.60 1.91
CA ALA A 111 -5.15 -6.87 2.33
C ALA A 111 -4.86 -7.03 3.83
N ARG A 112 -5.88 -6.87 4.69
CA ARG A 112 -5.77 -7.06 6.14
C ARG A 112 -5.30 -8.48 6.48
N HIS A 113 -5.85 -9.49 5.82
CA HIS A 113 -5.47 -10.88 6.05
C HIS A 113 -4.02 -11.17 5.64
N ALA A 114 -3.54 -10.64 4.50
CA ALA A 114 -2.14 -10.75 4.10
C ALA A 114 -1.22 -10.07 5.12
N LEU A 115 -1.57 -8.86 5.55
CA LEU A 115 -0.80 -8.06 6.49
C LEU A 115 -0.69 -8.71 7.88
N LEU A 116 -1.78 -9.27 8.42
CA LEU A 116 -1.76 -9.93 9.73
C LEU A 116 -0.81 -11.13 9.74
N GLN A 117 -0.83 -11.95 8.68
CA GLN A 117 0.13 -13.04 8.51
C GLN A 117 1.57 -12.54 8.41
N MET A 118 1.79 -11.39 7.76
CA MET A 118 3.13 -10.78 7.66
C MET A 118 3.63 -10.31 9.03
N ILE A 119 2.76 -9.70 9.83
CA ILE A 119 3.07 -9.28 11.20
C ILE A 119 3.45 -10.49 12.04
N ASP A 120 2.67 -11.58 11.98
CA ASP A 120 2.98 -12.80 12.73
C ASP A 120 4.33 -13.40 12.30
N TYR A 121 4.62 -13.46 10.99
CA TYR A 121 5.95 -13.86 10.48
C TYR A 121 7.09 -12.98 11.03
N ILE A 122 6.92 -11.65 11.00
CA ILE A 122 7.94 -10.71 11.47
C ILE A 122 8.24 -10.92 12.96
N VAL A 123 7.19 -11.14 13.76
CA VAL A 123 7.30 -11.41 15.20
C VAL A 123 8.03 -12.73 15.44
N GLU A 124 7.60 -13.80 14.77
CA GLU A 124 8.13 -15.16 14.98
C GLU A 124 9.59 -15.31 14.52
N GLU A 125 9.93 -14.77 13.35
CA GLU A 125 11.23 -15.02 12.70
C GLU A 125 12.28 -13.94 12.93
N HIS A 126 11.86 -12.76 13.41
CA HIS A 126 12.76 -11.61 13.62
C HIS A 126 12.63 -10.97 15.01
N GLY A 127 11.75 -11.48 15.88
CA GLY A 127 11.72 -11.16 17.30
C GLY A 127 11.24 -9.74 17.65
N LEU A 128 10.57 -9.07 16.71
CA LEU A 128 9.93 -7.77 16.93
C LEU A 128 8.63 -7.92 17.73
N THR A 129 8.20 -6.88 18.44
CA THR A 129 6.84 -6.86 18.99
C THR A 129 5.81 -6.69 17.88
N LYS A 130 4.53 -6.99 18.15
CA LYS A 130 3.44 -6.80 17.17
C LYS A 130 3.34 -5.35 16.69
N GLU A 131 3.52 -4.38 17.59
CA GLU A 131 3.50 -2.95 17.27
C GLU A 131 4.68 -2.56 16.38
N GLN A 132 5.87 -3.07 16.68
CA GLN A 132 7.07 -2.83 15.87
C GLN A 132 6.93 -3.46 14.48
N ALA A 133 6.43 -4.69 14.40
CA ALA A 133 6.16 -5.38 13.14
C ALA A 133 5.10 -4.64 12.30
N TYR A 134 4.08 -4.09 12.94
CA TYR A 134 3.05 -3.29 12.29
C TYR A 134 3.61 -1.98 11.71
N VAL A 135 4.40 -1.25 12.48
CA VAL A 135 5.07 -0.02 12.02
C VAL A 135 6.08 -0.33 10.91
N LEU A 136 6.88 -1.40 11.05
CA LEU A 136 7.80 -1.85 10.01
C LEU A 136 7.05 -2.18 8.71
N SER A 137 5.89 -2.82 8.82
CA SER A 137 5.06 -3.14 7.65
C SER A 137 4.61 -1.88 6.90
N SER A 138 4.32 -0.78 7.59
CA SER A 138 3.96 0.49 6.93
C SER A 138 5.11 1.14 6.16
N ILE A 139 6.35 0.69 6.37
CA ILE A 139 7.56 1.29 5.81
C ILE A 139 8.21 0.39 4.76
N ALA A 140 8.08 -0.93 4.91
CA ALA A 140 8.89 -1.90 4.18
C ALA A 140 8.11 -3.10 3.60
N VAL A 141 6.78 -3.09 3.69
CA VAL A 141 5.93 -4.13 3.10
C VAL A 141 5.06 -3.53 2.00
N ASP A 142 5.10 -4.18 0.83
CA ASP A 142 4.28 -3.81 -0.31
C ASP A 142 3.04 -4.71 -0.40
N LEU A 143 1.85 -4.14 -0.23
CA LEU A 143 0.56 -4.75 -0.54
C LEU A 143 0.25 -4.68 -2.03
N ARG A 144 0.05 -5.83 -2.67
CA ARG A 144 -0.18 -5.93 -4.11
C ARG A 144 -1.42 -6.71 -4.45
N VAL A 145 -2.19 -6.19 -5.40
CA VAL A 145 -3.33 -6.91 -5.97
C VAL A 145 -2.81 -8.05 -6.83
N GLY A 146 -3.04 -9.29 -6.38
CA GLY A 146 -2.66 -10.49 -7.11
C GLY A 146 -3.69 -10.89 -8.17
N GLN A 147 -4.98 -10.96 -7.78
CA GLN A 147 -6.09 -11.13 -8.71
C GLN A 147 -7.40 -10.57 -8.13
N VAL A 148 -8.32 -10.21 -9.04
CA VAL A 148 -9.66 -9.64 -8.72
C VAL A 148 -10.78 -10.29 -9.53
N VAL A 149 -10.62 -11.55 -9.93
CA VAL A 149 -11.59 -12.22 -10.83
C VAL A 149 -12.09 -13.57 -10.31
N ASP A 150 -11.43 -14.14 -9.30
CA ASP A 150 -11.78 -15.46 -8.78
C ASP A 150 -12.83 -15.35 -7.66
N VAL A 151 -14.07 -15.06 -8.04
CA VAL A 151 -15.18 -14.88 -7.08
C VAL A 151 -15.34 -16.11 -6.16
N PRO A 152 -15.50 -15.93 -4.83
CA PRO A 152 -15.62 -14.65 -4.10
C PRO A 152 -14.28 -14.03 -3.66
N ASN A 153 -13.16 -14.68 -3.93
CA ASN A 153 -11.87 -14.36 -3.32
C ASN A 153 -11.07 -13.43 -4.21
N TYR A 154 -10.98 -12.16 -3.86
CA TYR A 154 -9.85 -11.35 -4.34
C TYR A 154 -8.59 -11.74 -3.58
N VAL A 155 -7.44 -11.59 -4.22
CA VAL A 155 -6.14 -11.89 -3.61
C VAL A 155 -5.31 -10.63 -3.52
N VAL A 156 -4.81 -10.36 -2.31
CA VAL A 156 -3.77 -9.38 -2.05
C VAL A 156 -2.57 -10.12 -1.48
N THR A 157 -1.36 -9.80 -1.96
CA THR A 157 -0.12 -10.28 -1.36
C THR A 157 0.53 -9.17 -0.56
N ALA A 158 1.24 -9.53 0.52
CA ALA A 158 2.10 -8.59 1.25
C ALA A 158 3.55 -9.06 1.06
N VAL A 159 4.41 -8.20 0.51
CA VAL A 159 5.78 -8.53 0.14
C VAL A 159 6.74 -7.75 1.05
N LEU A 160 7.49 -8.45 1.88
CA LEU A 160 8.53 -7.87 2.74
C LEU A 160 9.90 -8.02 2.08
N ASN A 161 10.58 -6.90 1.84
CA ASN A 161 12.01 -6.94 1.49
C ASN A 161 12.81 -7.39 2.72
N LEU A 162 13.53 -8.52 2.61
CA LEU A 162 14.27 -9.06 3.75
C LEU A 162 15.54 -8.26 4.08
N ASP A 163 16.05 -7.44 3.16
CA ASP A 163 17.28 -6.64 3.36
C ASP A 163 17.10 -5.52 4.41
N VAL A 164 15.88 -5.32 4.92
CA VAL A 164 15.64 -4.46 6.09
C VAL A 164 16.28 -5.00 7.37
N PHE A 165 16.54 -6.31 7.44
CA PHE A 165 17.21 -6.93 8.59
C PHE A 165 18.69 -7.15 8.33
N ASP A 166 19.52 -6.83 9.33
CA ASP A 166 20.99 -6.91 9.20
C ASP A 166 21.50 -8.30 8.83
N LYS A 167 20.81 -9.37 9.24
CA LYS A 167 21.19 -10.76 8.88
C LYS A 167 21.21 -11.02 7.37
N TYR A 168 20.59 -10.17 6.56
CA TYR A 168 20.51 -10.31 5.10
C TYR A 168 21.31 -9.27 4.31
N ARG A 169 21.78 -8.17 4.92
CA ARG A 169 22.41 -7.03 4.23
C ARG A 169 23.81 -7.30 3.63
N HIS A 170 24.43 -8.44 3.93
CA HIS A 170 25.85 -8.69 3.62
C HIS A 170 26.12 -9.97 2.81
N TYR A 171 25.11 -10.53 2.14
CA TYR A 171 25.25 -11.72 1.28
C TYR A 171 24.88 -11.42 -0.17
#